data_AF-A0AAV7AJV2-F1
#
_entry.id   AF-A0AAV7AJV2-F1
#
_cell.length_a   1.000
_cell.length_b   1.000
_cell.length_c   1.000
_cell.angle_alpha   90.00
_cell.angle_beta   90.00
_cell.angle_gamma   90.00
#
_symmetry.space_group_name_H-M   'P 1'
#
loop_
_entity.id
_entity.type
_entity.pdbx_description
1 polymer ?
#
loop_
_entity_poly.entity_id
_entity_poly.type
_entity_poly.pdbx_seq_one_letter_code
_entity_poly.pdbx_strand_id
1 'polypeptide(L)' 'MSGKVYRAIVLSTKSSWWAFTSPKSLSRYHTRPSKNEIGAFETIVGFSVLSFGLLSPAAWILANLPEQPKH' A
#
# COMPACT_ATOMS: atom_id res chain seq x y z
N MET A 1 39.34 20.64 -24.36
CA MET A 1 38.65 20.20 -23.13
C MET A 1 38.29 18.74 -23.28
N SER A 2 38.85 17.88 -22.42
CA SER A 2 39.03 16.44 -22.65
C SER A 2 37.80 15.63 -22.23
N GLY A 3 37.40 14.66 -23.07
CA GLY A 3 36.20 13.81 -22.95
C GLY A 3 35.99 13.06 -21.62
N LYS A 4 36.97 13.09 -20.72
CA LYS A 4 36.94 12.43 -19.40
C LYS A 4 36.03 13.16 -18.39
N VAL A 5 35.89 14.49 -18.51
CA VAL A 5 35.10 15.30 -17.56
C VAL A 5 33.59 15.03 -17.72
N TYR A 6 33.13 14.88 -18.97
CA TYR A 6 31.73 14.60 -19.28
C TYR A 6 31.28 13.21 -18.77
N ARG A 7 32.16 12.20 -18.82
CA ARG A 7 31.88 10.88 -18.26
C ARG A 7 31.71 10.92 -16.74
N ALA A 8 32.54 11.69 -16.02
CA ALA A 8 32.45 11.77 -14.57
C ALA A 8 31.12 12.42 -14.09
N ILE A 9 30.64 13.43 -14.80
CA ILE A 9 29.39 14.12 -14.46
C ILE A 9 28.17 13.21 -14.75
N VAL A 10 28.18 12.46 -15.85
CA VAL A 10 27.07 11.53 -16.19
C VAL A 10 27.00 10.33 -15.23
N LEU A 11 28.16 9.83 -14.75
CA LEU A 11 28.18 8.79 -13.72
C LEU A 11 27.71 9.29 -12.34
N SER A 12 27.78 10.60 -12.06
CA SER A 12 27.28 11.19 -10.82
C SER A 12 25.74 11.30 -10.78
N THR A 13 25.05 11.33 -11.91
CA THR A 13 23.59 11.57 -11.96
C THR A 13 22.76 10.28 -12.06
N LYS A 14 23.34 9.19 -12.58
CA LYS A 14 22.62 7.90 -12.75
C LYS A 14 22.58 7.01 -11.51
N SER A 15 23.39 7.27 -10.50
CA SER A 15 23.51 6.40 -9.30
C SER A 15 22.54 6.76 -8.17
N SER A 16 21.80 7.86 -8.27
CA SER A 16 20.96 8.38 -7.17
C SER A 16 19.54 7.75 -7.10
N TRP A 17 19.04 7.16 -8.20
CA TRP A 17 17.66 6.65 -8.25
C TRP A 17 17.43 5.37 -7.42
N TRP A 18 18.45 4.52 -7.26
CA TRP A 18 18.34 3.27 -6.48
C TRP A 18 18.60 3.47 -4.97
N ALA A 19 19.22 4.59 -4.59
CA ALA A 19 19.56 4.89 -3.20
C ALA A 19 18.34 5.40 -2.41
N PHE A 20 17.32 5.93 -3.08
CA PHE A 20 16.09 6.41 -2.45
C PHE A 20 15.11 5.26 -2.10
N THR A 21 15.18 4.14 -2.82
CA THR A 21 14.25 3.01 -2.63
C THR A 21 14.76 1.96 -1.65
N SER A 22 15.87 2.20 -0.96
CA SER A 22 16.39 1.26 0.05
C SER A 22 15.69 1.51 1.40
N PRO A 23 14.67 0.72 1.78
CA PRO A 23 14.11 0.80 3.11
C PRO A 23 15.22 0.47 4.10
N LYS A 24 15.61 1.43 4.94
CA LYS A 24 16.43 1.14 6.10
C LYS A 24 15.61 0.25 7.03
N SER A 25 15.97 -1.04 7.09
CA SER A 25 15.37 -1.98 8.03
C SER A 25 15.63 -1.50 9.47
N LEU A 26 14.62 -0.89 10.09
CA LEU A 26 14.60 -0.62 11.52
C LEU A 26 14.03 -1.86 12.24
N SER A 27 14.70 -3.01 12.15
CA SER A 27 14.27 -4.22 12.86
C SER A 27 14.77 -4.22 14.31
N ARG A 28 14.22 -3.34 15.16
CA ARG A 28 14.36 -3.49 16.62
C ARG A 28 13.32 -4.46 17.22
N TYR A 29 12.32 -4.83 16.43
CA TYR A 29 11.26 -5.76 16.82
C TYR A 29 11.49 -7.12 16.17
N HIS A 30 11.90 -8.10 16.98
CA HIS A 30 11.97 -9.50 16.57
C HIS A 30 10.69 -10.19 17.06
N THR A 31 9.73 -10.38 16.16
CA THR A 31 8.55 -11.18 16.44
C THR A 31 8.83 -12.64 16.12
N ARG A 32 8.24 -13.55 16.91
CA ARG A 32 8.25 -14.97 16.55
C ARG A 32 7.47 -15.15 15.24
N PRO A 33 7.88 -16.10 14.37
CA PRO A 33 7.12 -16.41 13.17
C PRO A 33 5.68 -16.76 13.55
N SER A 34 4.73 -16.39 12.70
CA SER A 34 3.31 -16.60 12.96
C SER A 34 3.04 -18.09 13.19
N LYS A 35 2.30 -18.43 14.26
CA LYS A 35 1.93 -19.81 14.58
C LYS A 35 1.07 -20.42 13.45
N ASN A 36 0.21 -19.60 12.87
CA ASN A 36 -0.60 -19.89 11.69
C ASN A 36 -0.33 -18.78 10.67
N GLU A 37 0.06 -19.14 9.46
CA GLU A 37 0.25 -18.17 8.39
C GLU A 37 -1.11 -17.80 7.80
N ILE A 38 -1.53 -16.54 7.94
CA ILE A 38 -2.69 -16.03 7.22
C ILE A 38 -2.27 -15.87 5.76
N GLY A 39 -2.84 -16.69 4.89
CA GLY A 39 -2.56 -16.63 3.46
C GLY A 39 -3.17 -15.38 2.80
N ALA A 40 -2.69 -15.05 1.60
CA ALA A 40 -3.26 -13.97 0.79
C ALA A 40 -4.77 -14.18 0.55
N PHE A 41 -5.19 -15.43 0.32
CA PHE A 41 -6.59 -15.77 0.12
C PHE A 41 -7.44 -15.52 1.37
N GLU A 42 -7.00 -15.99 2.53
CA GLU A 42 -7.70 -15.78 3.81
C GLU A 42 -7.79 -14.29 4.16
N THR A 43 -6.75 -13.52 3.84
CA THR A 43 -6.76 -12.06 4.00
C THR A 43 -7.81 -11.41 3.12
N ILE A 44 -7.90 -11.77 1.83
CA ILE A 44 -8.90 -11.22 0.89
C ILE A 44 -10.31 -11.58 1.35
N VAL A 45 -10.54 -12.82 1.77
CA VAL A 45 -11.84 -13.27 2.27
C VAL A 45 -12.19 -12.52 3.55
N GLY A 46 -11.30 -12.47 4.53
CA GLY A 46 -11.52 -11.74 5.79
C GLY A 46 -11.78 -10.25 5.57
N PHE A 47 -11.01 -9.62 4.67
CA PHE A 47 -11.19 -8.22 4.31
C PHE A 47 -12.52 -7.95 3.59
N SER A 48 -12.90 -8.82 2.65
CA SER A 48 -14.18 -8.68 1.94
C SER A 48 -15.36 -8.84 2.88
N VAL A 49 -15.35 -9.87 3.75
CA VAL A 49 -16.40 -10.07 4.76
C VAL A 49 -16.50 -8.87 5.70
N LEU A 50 -15.38 -8.32 6.16
CA LEU A 50 -15.36 -7.11 6.99
C LEU A 50 -15.99 -5.91 6.25
N SER A 51 -15.58 -5.70 5.00
CA SER A 51 -16.04 -4.59 4.17
C SER A 51 -17.54 -4.68 3.90
N PHE A 52 -18.03 -5.84 3.45
CA PHE A 52 -19.46 -6.06 3.23
C PHE A 52 -20.25 -6.01 4.54
N GLY A 53 -19.72 -6.54 5.64
CA GLY A 53 -20.37 -6.48 6.95
C GLY A 53 -20.65 -5.04 7.41
N LEU A 54 -19.74 -4.10 7.11
CA LEU A 54 -19.92 -2.68 7.42
C LEU A 54 -20.80 -1.96 6.39
N LEU A 55 -20.59 -2.22 5.09
CA LEU A 55 -21.29 -1.52 4.02
C LEU A 55 -22.72 -2.01 3.84
N SER A 56 -23.03 -3.28 4.11
CA SER A 56 -24.37 -3.84 3.90
C SER A 56 -25.45 -3.13 4.73
N PRO A 57 -25.28 -2.88 6.04
CA PRO A 57 -26.24 -2.08 6.80
C PRO A 57 -26.35 -0.64 6.29
N ALA A 58 -25.23 -0.01 5.93
CA ALA A 58 -25.22 1.35 5.41
C ALA A 58 -25.94 1.46 4.07
N ALA A 59 -25.72 0.50 3.17
CA ALA A 59 -26.38 0.42 1.86
C ALA A 59 -27.89 0.15 2.01
N TRP A 60 -28.28 -0.72 2.94
CA TRP A 60 -29.69 -0.96 3.23
C TRP A 60 -30.39 0.30 3.73
N ILE A 61 -29.80 1.02 4.69
CA ILE A 61 -30.36 2.27 5.20
C ILE A 61 -30.50 3.30 4.08
N LEU A 62 -29.46 3.49 3.26
CA LEU A 62 -29.46 4.43 2.15
C LEU A 62 -30.54 4.08 1.10
N ALA A 63 -30.71 2.80 0.77
CA ALA A 63 -31.73 2.35 -0.19
C ALA A 63 -33.17 2.55 0.31
N ASN A 64 -33.37 2.60 1.63
CA ASN A 64 -34.70 2.79 2.25
C ASN A 64 -34.95 4.25 2.67
N LEU A 65 -34.08 5.20 2.30
CA LEU A 65 -34.36 6.61 2.57
C LEU A 65 -35.52 7.07 1.66
N PRO A 66 -36.54 7.76 2.23
CA PRO A 66 -37.59 8.36 1.42
C PRO A 66 -36.98 9.42 0.50
N GLU A 67 -37.37 9.40 -0.78
CA GLU A 67 -36.88 10.37 -1.77
C GLU A 67 -37.04 11.79 -1.21
N GLN A 68 -35.91 12.48 -1.07
CA GLN A 68 -35.94 13.89 -0.70
C GLN A 68 -36.54 14.67 -1.87
N PRO A 69 -37.49 15.58 -1.63
CA PRO A 69 -38.00 16.43 -2.70
C PRO A 69 -36.83 17.21 -3.29
N LYS A 70 -36.57 17.00 -4.58
CA LYS A 70 -35.62 17.81 -5.35
C LYS A 70 -36.08 19.27 -5.27
N HIS A 71 -35.27 20.10 -4.61
CA HIS A 71 -35.47 21.55 -4.53
C HIS A 71 -34.78 22.25 -5.71
#